data_AF-A0AAU7MCA7-F1
#
_entry.id   AF-A0AAU7MCA7-F1
#
_cell.length_a   1.000
_cell.length_b   1.000
_cell.length_c   1.000
_cell.angle_alpha   90.00
_cell.angle_beta   90.00
_cell.angle_gamma   90.00
#
_symmetry.space_group_name_H-M   'P 1'
#
loop_
_entity.id
_entity.type
_entity.pdbx_description
1 polymer ?
#
loop_
_entity_poly.entity_id
_entity_poly.type
_entity_poly.pdbx_seq_one_letter_code
_entity_poly.pdbx_strand_id
1 'polypeptide(L)'
;MYISEVKAELLRLLADSPIASPDVIELVREFVHVGEEGLAFDTLCSSIHEDDLPISRSFYERLVAIAPEVGMEESLDGLEELVREH
;
A
#
# COMPACT_ATOMS: atom_id res chain seq x y z
N MET A 1 -21.68 5.56 7.97
CA MET A 1 -21.06 4.75 6.91
C MET A 1 -19.93 4.00 7.57
N TYR A 2 -20.01 2.67 7.67
CA TYR A 2 -18.89 1.88 8.20
C TYR A 2 -17.79 1.85 7.12
N ILE A 3 -16.56 2.19 7.48
CA ILE A 3 -15.39 1.94 6.65
C ILE A 3 -15.26 0.42 6.50
N SER A 4 -15.10 -0.08 5.28
CA SER A 4 -14.86 -1.51 5.05
C SER A 4 -13.49 -1.91 5.61
N GLU A 5 -13.31 -3.18 5.97
CA GLU A 5 -12.05 -3.68 6.53
C GLU A 5 -10.86 -3.42 5.59
N VAL A 6 -11.08 -3.55 4.27
CA VAL A 6 -10.09 -3.23 3.23
C VAL A 6 -9.67 -1.76 3.28
N LYS A 7 -10.63 -0.82 3.31
CA LYS A 7 -10.32 0.62 3.41
C LYS A 7 -9.56 0.96 4.69
N ALA A 8 -9.95 0.36 5.82
CA ALA A 8 -9.27 0.59 7.08
C ALA A 8 -7.81 0.10 7.01
N GLU A 9 -7.58 -1.06 6.41
CA GLU A 9 -6.23 -1.63 6.31
C GLU A 9 -5.35 -0.87 5.32
N LEU A 10 -5.88 -0.43 4.18
CA LEU A 10 -5.14 0.44 3.24
C LEU A 10 -4.69 1.75 3.90
N LEU A 11 -5.53 2.37 4.72
CA LEU A 11 -5.15 3.58 5.46
C LEU A 11 -4.07 3.30 6.51
N ARG A 12 -4.08 2.13 7.15
CA ARG A 12 -3.02 1.73 8.09
C ARG A 12 -1.71 1.46 7.34
N LEU A 13 -1.76 0.74 6.23
CA LEU A 13 -0.60 0.50 5.36
C LEU A 13 0.02 1.82 4.90
N LEU A 14 -0.79 2.77 4.43
CA LEU A 14 -0.30 4.10 4.06
C LEU A 14 0.34 4.83 5.25
N ALA A 15 -0.28 4.78 6.43
CA ALA A 15 0.25 5.44 7.63
C ALA A 15 1.57 4.85 8.12
N ASP A 16 1.76 3.53 7.95
CA ASP A 16 2.98 2.81 8.32
C ASP A 16 4.03 2.77 7.19
N SER A 17 3.69 3.29 6.01
CA SER A 17 4.56 3.24 4.83
C SER A 17 5.79 4.16 4.96
N PRO A 18 6.90 3.83 4.29
CA PRO A 18 8.08 4.70 4.24
C PRO A 18 7.91 5.93 3.32
N ILE A 19 6.77 6.09 2.65
CA ILE A 19 6.51 7.17 1.70
C ILE A 19 6.50 8.51 2.45
N ALA A 20 7.37 9.43 2.03
CA ALA A 20 7.45 10.78 2.61
C ALA A 20 6.76 11.85 1.75
N SER A 21 6.43 11.53 0.49
CA SER A 21 5.81 12.48 -0.44
C SER A 21 4.37 12.81 -0.03
N PRO A 22 4.07 14.08 0.35
CA PRO A 22 2.72 14.46 0.75
C PRO A 22 1.70 14.28 -0.37
N ASP A 23 2.09 14.54 -1.62
CA ASP A 23 1.21 14.43 -2.79
C ASP A 23 0.78 12.97 -3.01
N VAL A 24 1.70 12.02 -2.87
CA VAL A 24 1.38 10.57 -2.97
C VAL A 24 0.47 10.16 -1.81
N ILE A 25 0.76 10.62 -0.59
CA ILE A 25 -0.07 10.31 0.58
C ILE A 25 -1.50 10.82 0.40
N GLU A 26 -1.67 12.05 -0.07
CA GLU A 26 -3.00 12.63 -0.33
C GLU A 26 -3.73 11.87 -1.45
N LEU A 27 -3.04 11.53 -2.53
CA LEU A 27 -3.61 10.78 -3.65
C LEU A 27 -4.12 9.40 -3.23
N VAL A 28 -3.31 8.62 -2.49
CA VAL A 28 -3.74 7.30 -1.99
C VAL A 28 -4.94 7.43 -1.06
N ARG A 29 -4.98 8.46 -0.18
CA ARG A 29 -6.14 8.73 0.69
C ARG A 29 -7.39 9.06 -0.10
N GLU A 30 -7.26 9.84 -1.16
CA GLU A 30 -8.38 10.20 -2.03
C GLU A 30 -8.97 8.95 -2.68
N PHE A 31 -8.13 8.08 -3.26
CA PHE A 31 -8.58 6.81 -3.85
C PHE A 31 -9.34 5.94 -2.85
N VAL A 32 -8.81 5.76 -1.63
CA VAL A 32 -9.53 5.03 -0.57
C VAL A 32 -10.88 5.68 -0.25
N HIS A 33 -10.93 7.02 -0.20
CA HIS A 33 -12.15 7.75 0.11
C HIS A 33 -13.24 7.52 -0.93
N VAL A 34 -12.89 7.61 -2.21
CA VAL A 34 -13.84 7.44 -3.33
C VAL A 34 -14.19 5.98 -3.63
N GLY A 35 -13.49 5.01 -3.02
CA GLY A 35 -13.76 3.57 -3.23
C GLY A 35 -13.02 3.00 -4.43
N GLU A 36 -11.83 3.53 -4.69
CA GLU A 36 -10.87 3.03 -5.68
C GLU A 36 -9.73 2.30 -4.94
N GLU A 37 -10.07 1.28 -4.15
CA GLU A 37 -9.12 0.57 -3.29
C GLU A 37 -7.98 -0.10 -4.09
N GLY A 38 -8.26 -0.60 -5.29
CA GLY A 38 -7.24 -1.16 -6.18
C GLY A 38 -6.23 -0.10 -6.63
N LEU A 39 -6.69 1.08 -7.05
CA LEU A 39 -5.79 2.19 -7.43
C LEU A 39 -5.01 2.71 -6.24
N ALA A 40 -5.63 2.77 -5.05
CA ALA A 40 -4.94 3.14 -3.82
C ALA A 40 -3.80 2.16 -3.51
N PHE A 41 -4.06 0.86 -3.60
CA PHE A 41 -3.08 -0.18 -3.35
C PHE A 41 -1.95 -0.18 -4.38
N ASP A 42 -2.29 -0.08 -5.66
CA ASP A 42 -1.32 -0.04 -6.76
C ASP A 42 -0.40 1.19 -6.62
N THR A 43 -0.97 2.37 -6.38
CA THR A 43 -0.20 3.62 -6.18
C THR A 43 0.73 3.51 -4.97
N LEU A 44 0.27 2.91 -3.87
CA LEU A 44 1.11 2.68 -2.68
C LEU A 44 2.31 1.78 -3.03
N CYS A 45 2.06 0.66 -3.70
CA CYS A 45 3.08 -0.32 -4.05
C CYS A 45 4.08 0.22 -5.07
N SER A 46 3.60 0.84 -6.15
CA SER A 46 4.45 1.43 -7.19
C SER A 46 5.32 2.54 -6.62
N SER A 47 4.79 3.40 -5.74
CA SER A 47 5.59 4.45 -5.08
C SER A 47 6.71 3.87 -4.21
N ILE A 48 6.44 2.78 -3.48
CA ILE A 48 7.48 2.09 -2.69
C ILE A 48 8.57 1.53 -3.61
N HIS A 49 8.16 0.90 -4.72
CA HIS A 49 9.07 0.29 -5.67
C HIS A 49 9.91 1.30 -6.45
N GLU A 50 9.27 2.36 -6.99
CA GLU A 50 9.90 3.39 -7.81
C GLU A 50 10.97 4.19 -7.05
N ASP A 51 10.74 4.42 -5.76
CA ASP A 51 11.66 5.15 -4.88
C ASP A 51 12.64 4.22 -4.12
N ASP A 52 12.68 2.91 -4.43
CA ASP A 52 13.52 1.90 -3.77
C ASP A 52 13.38 1.93 -2.22
N LEU A 53 12.16 2.14 -1.73
CA LEU A 53 11.93 2.37 -0.30
C LEU A 53 11.99 1.05 0.48
N PRO A 54 12.89 0.93 1.50
CA PRO A 54 13.00 -0.28 2.28
C PRO A 54 11.75 -0.47 3.15
N ILE A 55 11.22 -1.69 3.14
CA ILE A 55 10.05 -2.09 3.95
C ILE A 55 10.40 -3.24 4.89
N SER A 56 9.68 -3.35 6.00
CA SER A 56 9.84 -4.49 6.92
C SER A 56 9.12 -5.73 6.39
N ARG A 57 9.54 -6.91 6.84
CA ARG A 57 8.84 -8.18 6.53
C ARG A 57 7.36 -8.12 6.93
N SER A 58 7.06 -7.61 8.12
CA SER A 58 5.68 -7.50 8.61
C SER A 58 4.83 -6.54 7.78
N PHE A 59 5.43 -5.50 7.20
CA PHE A 59 4.72 -4.60 6.29
C PHE A 59 4.40 -5.31 4.97
N TYR A 60 5.38 -6.00 4.40
CA TYR A 60 5.20 -6.78 3.17
C TYR A 60 4.13 -7.87 3.32
N GLU A 61 4.13 -8.60 4.43
CA GLU A 61 3.10 -9.62 4.70
C GLU A 61 1.68 -9.05 4.75
N ARG A 62 1.52 -7.82 5.25
CA ARG A 62 0.22 -7.12 5.23
C ARG A 62 -0.20 -6.71 3.82
N LEU A 63 0.74 -6.27 2.98
CA LEU A 63 0.47 -6.02 1.56
C LEU A 63 0.01 -7.31 0.86
N VAL A 64 0.72 -8.43 1.07
CA VAL A 64 0.38 -9.75 0.51
C VAL A 64 -1.02 -10.19 0.95
N ALA A 65 -1.38 -9.97 2.22
CA ALA A 65 -2.67 -10.37 2.74
C ALA A 65 -3.86 -9.62 2.12
N ILE A 66 -3.67 -8.36 1.73
CA ILE A 66 -4.75 -7.53 1.19
C ILE A 66 -4.82 -7.52 -0.34
N ALA A 67 -3.73 -7.84 -1.04
CA ALA A 67 -3.69 -7.79 -2.50
C ALA A 67 -4.83 -8.58 -3.19
N PRO A 68 -5.21 -9.80 -2.74
CA PRO A 68 -6.34 -10.54 -3.32
C PRO A 68 -7.70 -9.88 -3.09
N GLU A 69 -7.86 -9.12 -2.01
CA GLU A 69 -9.12 -8.43 -1.67
C GLU A 69 -9.36 -7.22 -2.58
N VAL A 70 -8.30 -6.66 -3.15
CA VAL A 70 -8.34 -5.55 -4.11
C VAL A 70 -8.05 -5.98 -5.55
N GLY A 71 -7.70 -7.26 -5.77
CA GLY A 71 -7.40 -7.83 -7.08
C GLY A 71 -6.17 -7.22 -7.75
N MET A 72 -5.12 -6.92 -6.96
CA MET A 72 -3.89 -6.25 -7.39
C MET A 72 -2.65 -7.03 -6.92
N GLU A 73 -2.66 -8.34 -7.07
CA GLU A 73 -1.52 -9.20 -6.70
C GLU A 73 -0.24 -8.84 -7.47
N GLU A 74 -0.36 -8.40 -8.72
CA GLU A 74 0.76 -7.97 -9.56
C GLU A 74 1.47 -6.71 -9.05
N SER A 75 0.79 -5.86 -8.27
CA SER A 75 1.42 -4.67 -7.69
C SER A 75 2.47 -5.03 -6.63
N LEU A 76 2.54 -6.29 -6.18
CA LEU A 76 3.56 -6.78 -5.26
C LEU A 76 4.88 -7.12 -5.95
N ASP A 77 4.92 -7.16 -7.28
CA ASP A 77 6.10 -7.55 -8.04
C ASP A 77 7.30 -6.64 -7.69
N GLY A 78 8.44 -7.27 -7.38
CA GLY A 78 9.67 -6.57 -6.99
C GLY A 78 9.71 -6.05 -5.55
N LEU A 79 8.58 -5.89 -4.85
CA LEU A 79 8.57 -5.38 -3.47
C LEU A 79 9.26 -6.31 -2.47
N GLU A 80 9.27 -7.63 -2.70
CA GLU A 80 9.99 -8.56 -1.84
C GLU A 80 11.49 -8.25 -1.79
N GLU A 81 12.06 -7.74 -2.88
CA GLU A 81 13.48 -7.37 -2.97
C GLU A 81 13.83 -6.15 -2.12
N LEU A 82 12.82 -5.37 -1.71
CA LEU A 82 12.96 -4.19 -0.84
C LEU A 82 12.79 -4.53 0.64
N VAL A 83 12.49 -5.79 0.97
CA VAL A 83 12.38 -6.22 2.37
C VAL A 83 13.74 -6.17 3.06
N ARG A 84 13.82 -5.44 4.17
CA ARG A 84 15.01 -5.36 5.02
C ARG A 84 14.63 -5.76 6.44
N GLU A 85 15.46 -6.62 7.05
CA GLU A 85 15.36 -6.88 8.49
C GLU A 85 16.11 -5.77 9.22
N HIS A 86 15.37 -4.94 9.96
CA HIS A 86 15.93 -3.91 10.84
C HIS A 86 16.11 -4.47 12.25
#